data_AF-A0A1F3CV53-F1
#
_entry.id   AF-A0A1F3CV53-F1
#
_cell.length_a   1.000
_cell.length_b   1.000
_cell.length_c   1.000
_cell.angle_alpha   90.00
_cell.angle_beta   90.00
_cell.angle_gamma   90.00
#
_symmetry.space_group_name_H-M   'P 1'
#
loop_
_entity.id
_entity.type
_entity.pdbx_description
1 polymer ?
#
loop_
_entity_poly.entity_id
_entity_poly.type
_entity_poly.pdbx_seq_one_letter_code
_entity_poly.pdbx_strand_id
1 'polypeptide(L)' 'MTKQIAQKNSQNTLILFVFDKDTLAKCRWSEIVSGYKVAKRYDLSLDYLRSINWTINFP' A
#
# COMPACT_ATOMS: atom_id res chain seq x y z
N MET A 1 19.33 1.25 -21.97
CA MET A 1 18.48 0.07 -21.65
C MET A 1 17.39 0.53 -20.72
N THR A 2 16.21 0.80 -21.28
CA THR A 2 15.05 1.33 -20.56
C THR A 2 14.56 0.27 -19.59
N LYS A 3 14.67 0.50 -18.28
CA LYS A 3 14.10 -0.40 -17.27
C LYS A 3 12.60 -0.46 -17.49
N GLN A 4 12.13 -1.57 -18.03
CA GLN A 4 10.71 -1.88 -18.11
C GLN A 4 10.23 -2.00 -16.67
N ILE A 5 9.51 -0.99 -16.19
CA ILE A 5 8.87 -1.02 -14.87
C ILE A 5 7.80 -2.09 -15.00
N ALA A 6 8.10 -3.31 -14.54
CA ALA A 6 7.17 -4.41 -14.58
C ALA A 6 5.89 -3.96 -13.86
N GLN A 7 4.82 -3.76 -14.63
CA GLN A 7 3.51 -3.45 -14.09
C GLN A 7 3.02 -4.71 -13.38
N LYS A 8 3.30 -4.79 -12.07
CA LYS A 8 2.90 -5.91 -11.23
C LYS A 8 1.37 -5.95 -11.19
N ASN A 9 0.80 -6.91 -11.92
CA ASN A 9 -0.63 -7.14 -11.98
C ASN A 9 -1.17 -7.37 -10.57
N SER A 10 -1.85 -6.37 -10.02
CA SER A 10 -2.28 -6.31 -8.61
C SER A 10 -3.63 -7.00 -8.40
N GLN A 11 -3.98 -7.99 -9.22
CA GLN A 11 -5.34 -8.56 -9.22
C GLN A 11 -5.70 -9.24 -7.89
N ASN A 12 -4.70 -9.63 -7.08
CA ASN A 12 -4.86 -10.29 -5.79
C ASN A 12 -3.99 -9.67 -4.68
N THR A 13 -3.78 -8.35 -4.69
CA THR A 13 -2.99 -7.66 -3.66
C THR A 13 -3.77 -6.48 -3.10
N LEU A 14 -4.03 -6.53 -1.79
CA LEU A 14 -4.58 -5.41 -1.04
C LEU A 14 -3.42 -4.51 -0.59
N ILE A 15 -3.46 -3.22 -0.94
CA ILE A 15 -2.42 -2.26 -0.57
C ILE A 15 -2.97 -1.33 0.52
N LEU A 16 -2.33 -1.32 1.69
CA LEU A 16 -2.68 -0.40 2.78
C LEU A 16 -1.62 0.70 2.86
N PHE A 17 -2.10 1.95 2.87
CA PHE A 17 -1.28 3.12 3.11
C PHE A 17 -1.60 3.67 4.49
N VAL A 18 -0.58 3.76 5.34
CA VAL A 18 -0.65 4.42 6.65
C VAL A 18 -0.01 5.78 6.52
N PHE A 19 -0.74 6.80 6.96
CA PHE A 19 -0.29 8.19 6.98
C PHE A 19 -0.17 8.66 8.42
N ASP A 20 0.80 9.53 8.65
CA ASP A 20 0.84 10.30 9.89
C ASP A 20 -0.32 11.31 9.91
N LYS A 21 -0.94 11.51 11.08
CA LYS A 21 -2.09 12.40 11.25
C LYS A 21 -1.76 13.82 10.81
N ASP A 22 -0.59 14.34 11.15
CA ASP A 22 -0.18 15.69 10.79
C ASP A 22 0.04 15.83 9.30
N THR A 23 0.49 14.77 8.62
CA THR A 23 0.65 14.77 7.17
C THR A 23 -0.70 14.92 6.47
N LEU A 24 -1.74 14.21 6.94
CA LEU A 24 -3.09 14.34 6.41
C LEU A 24 -3.72 15.70 6.71
N ALA A 25 -3.40 16.30 7.87
CA ALA A 25 -3.94 17.60 8.27
C ALA A 25 -3.27 18.79 7.57
N LYS A 26 -1.96 18.69 7.27
CA LYS A 26 -1.14 19.83 6.81
C LYS A 26 -0.87 19.83 5.30
N CYS A 27 -0.93 18.67 4.64
CA CYS A 27 -0.60 18.56 3.21
C CYS A 27 -1.85 18.31 2.37
N ARG A 28 -1.89 18.90 1.17
CA ARG A 28 -2.89 18.54 0.17
C ARG A 28 -2.58 17.16 -0.38
N TRP A 29 -3.61 16.44 -0.80
CA TRP A 29 -3.47 15.10 -1.38
C TRP A 29 -2.48 15.06 -2.55
N SER A 30 -2.50 16.08 -3.43
CA SER A 30 -1.55 16.19 -4.55
C SER A 30 -0.09 16.23 -4.10
N GLU A 31 0.20 16.87 -2.97
CA GLU A 31 1.56 16.97 -2.40
C GLU A 31 1.96 15.67 -1.69
N ILE A 32 0.99 14.97 -1.10
CA ILE A 32 1.18 13.64 -0.51
C ILE A 32 1.56 12.64 -1.61
N VAL A 33 0.85 12.67 -2.74
CA VAL A 33 1.09 11.78 -3.88
C VAL A 33 2.42 12.13 -4.56
N SER A 34 2.67 13.39 -4.89
CA SER A 34 3.89 13.79 -5.60
C SER A 34 5.15 13.63 -4.74
N GLY A 35 5.04 13.88 -3.44
CA GLY A 35 6.13 13.75 -2.48
C GLY A 35 6.25 12.37 -1.84
N TYR A 36 5.39 11.41 -2.21
CA TYR A 36 5.30 10.08 -1.62
C TYR A 36 5.32 10.12 -0.07
N LYS A 37 4.50 10.99 0.54
CA LYS A 37 4.46 11.23 2.00
C LYS A 37 3.66 10.15 2.73
N VAL A 38 4.01 8.90 2.50
CA VAL A 38 3.41 7.72 3.14
C VAL A 38 4.29 7.32 4.32
N ALA A 39 3.71 7.18 5.52
CA ALA A 39 4.46 6.74 6.69
C ALA A 39 4.79 5.25 6.61
N LYS A 40 3.83 4.43 6.17
CA LYS A 40 4.05 3.00 5.91
C LYS A 40 3.15 2.47 4.81
N ARG A 41 3.66 1.54 4.03
CA ARG A 41 2.92 0.82 2.99
C ARG A 41 2.99 -0.68 3.26
N TYR A 42 1.86 -1.35 3.19
CA TYR A 42 1.78 -2.81 3.24
C TYR A 42 1.18 -3.33 1.94
N ASP A 43 1.88 -4.27 1.32
CA ASP A 43 1.42 -4.99 0.14
C ASP A 43 1.02 -6.39 0.58
N LEU A 44 -0.27 -6.61 0.79
CA LEU A 44 -0.82 -7.87 1.26
C LEU A 44 -1.30 -8.68 0.06
N SER A 45 -0.45 -9.57 -0.46
CA SER A 45 -0.88 -10.50 -1.50
C SER A 45 -1.68 -11.66 -0.90
N LEU A 46 -2.71 -12.12 -1.60
CA LEU A 46 -3.47 -13.30 -1.17
C LEU A 46 -2.57 -14.51 -0.96
N ASP A 47 -1.54 -14.69 -1.80
CA ASP A 47 -0.58 -15.79 -1.66
C ASP A 47 0.22 -15.70 -0.36
N TYR A 48 0.63 -14.49 0.03
CA TYR A 48 1.31 -14.27 1.30
C TYR A 48 0.36 -14.49 2.48
N LEU A 49 -0.86 -13.97 2.42
CA LEU A 49 -1.85 -14.16 3.48
C LEU A 49 -2.19 -15.65 3.67
N ARG A 50 -2.27 -16.42 2.58
CA ARG A 50 -2.43 -17.88 2.62
C ARG A 50 -1.22 -18.59 3.24
N SER A 51 0.01 -18.15 2.93
CA SER A 51 1.21 -18.81 3.46
C SER A 51 1.37 -18.67 4.98
N ILE A 52 0.84 -17.59 5.56
CA ILE A 52 0.84 -17.36 7.02
C ILE A 52 -0.47 -17.83 7.69
N ASN A 53 -1.36 -18.50 6.96
CA ASN A 53 -2.69 -18.93 7.43
C ASN A 53 -3.47 -17.80 8.12
N TRP A 54 -3.42 -16.59 7.55
CA TRP A 54 -4.07 -15.43 8.14
C TRP A 54 -5.59 -15.56 8.05
N THR A 55 -6.25 -15.38 9.19
CA THR A 55 -7.71 -15.43 9.31
C THR A 55 -8.23 -14.09 9.80
N ILE A 56 -9.29 -13.58 9.18
CA ILE A 56 -10.05 -12.43 9.68
C ILE A 56 -11.22 -13.00 10.47
N ASN A 57 -11.18 -12.90 11.79
CA ASN A 57 -12.36 -13.15 12.62
C ASN A 57 -13.28 -11.93 12.49
N PHE A 58 -14.36 -12.09 11.73
CA PHE A 58 -15.41 -11.10 11.61
C PHE A 58 -16.51 -11.44 12.64
N PRO A 59 -16.89 -10.51 13.55
CA PRO A 59 -18.01 -10.69 14.47
C PRO A 59 -19.38 -10.65 13.77
#